data_AF-A0A6P2L3Q2-F1
#
_entry.id   AF-A0A6P2L3Q2-F1
#
_cell.length_a   1.000
_cell.length_b   1.000
_cell.length_c   1.000
_cell.angle_alpha   90.00
_cell.angle_beta   90.00
_cell.angle_gamma   90.00
#
_symmetry.space_group_name_H-M   'P 1'
#
loop_
_entity.id
_entity.type
_entity.pdbx_description
1 polymer ?
#
loop_
_entity_poly.entity_id
_entity_poly.type
_entity_poly.pdbx_seq_one_letter_code
_entity_poly.pdbx_strand_id
1 'polypeptide(L)'
;MKPRGEVIEPIEITSALTDLITRLRAVRKNDCLCVFSNRYATHYPPARFKTEWSKLMSKALELKKIARRFTFRDLRAYYATRHKTERGALPDLHANPATTARVYDQTRIIKRKGV
;
A
#
# COMPACT_ATOMS: atom_id res chain seq x y z
N MET A 1 6.98 -3.60 32.28
CA MET A 1 6.96 -3.19 30.87
C MET A 1 6.24 -1.85 30.78
N LYS A 2 6.93 -0.75 30.41
CA LYS A 2 6.24 0.52 30.11
C LYS A 2 5.39 0.33 28.83
N PRO A 3 4.13 0.80 28.79
CA PRO A 3 3.38 0.81 27.54
C PRO A 3 4.16 1.67 26.54
N ARG A 4 4.41 1.13 25.33
CA ARG A 4 4.95 1.95 24.24
C ARG A 4 3.89 3.01 23.97
N GLY A 5 4.28 4.29 23.99
CA GLY A 5 3.38 5.39 23.66
C GLY A 5 2.68 5.13 22.32
N GLU A 6 1.44 5.55 22.20
CA GLU A 6 0.68 5.44 20.95
C GLU A 6 1.42 6.19 19.85
N VAL A 7 1.79 5.48 18.78
CA VAL A 7 2.47 6.07 17.62
C VAL A 7 1.39 6.51 16.65
N ILE A 8 1.14 7.82 16.59
CA ILE A 8 0.25 8.44 15.61
C ILE A 8 1.11 9.05 14.50
N GLU A 9 1.14 8.40 13.34
CA GLU A 9 1.80 8.90 12.14
C GLU A 9 0.74 9.56 11.23
N PRO A 10 0.65 10.91 11.19
CA PRO A 10 -0.26 11.58 10.28
C PRO A 10 0.22 11.39 8.84
N ILE A 11 -0.68 10.93 7.97
CA ILE A 11 -0.44 10.83 6.53
C ILE A 11 -1.20 11.94 5.80
N GLU A 12 -0.56 12.52 4.80
CA GLU A 12 -1.20 13.49 3.91
C GLU A 12 -2.24 12.78 3.02
N ILE A 13 -3.47 13.29 2.99
CA ILE A 13 -4.51 12.80 2.08
C ILE A 13 -4.40 13.58 0.77
N THR A 14 -3.81 12.95 -0.24
CA THR A 14 -3.72 13.51 -1.60
C THR A 14 -5.09 13.53 -2.27
N SER A 15 -5.25 14.32 -3.34
CA SER A 15 -6.48 14.36 -4.16
C SER A 15 -6.90 12.95 -4.63
N ALA A 16 -5.96 12.14 -5.10
CA ALA A 16 -6.23 10.77 -5.53
C ALA A 16 -6.75 9.87 -4.39
N LEU A 17 -6.26 10.08 -3.15
CA LEU A 17 -6.75 9.34 -1.99
C LEU A 17 -8.15 9.83 -1.57
N THR A 18 -8.40 11.15 -1.63
CA THR A 18 -9.73 11.73 -1.43
C THR A 18 -10.74 11.16 -2.41
N ASP A 19 -10.40 11.06 -3.70
CA ASP A 19 -11.27 10.48 -4.73
C ASP A 19 -11.55 8.99 -4.48
N LEU A 20 -10.55 8.24 -4.00
CA LEU A 20 -10.73 6.86 -3.59
C LEU A 20 -11.70 6.74 -2.40
N ILE A 21 -11.48 7.53 -1.34
CA ILE A 21 -12.33 7.53 -0.15
C ILE A 21 -13.76 7.91 -0.52
N THR A 22 -13.94 8.89 -1.39
CA THR A 22 -15.25 9.33 -1.87
C THR A 22 -15.98 8.21 -2.60
N ARG A 23 -15.31 7.52 -3.54
CA ARG A 23 -15.90 6.36 -4.23
C ARG A 23 -16.23 5.20 -3.29
N LEU A 24 -15.38 4.94 -2.30
CA LEU A 24 -15.62 3.90 -1.29
C LEU A 24 -16.83 4.22 -0.41
N ARG A 25 -16.99 5.50 -0.02
CA ARG A 25 -18.16 5.95 0.75
C ARG A 25 -19.45 5.82 -0.07
N ALA A 26 -19.42 6.15 -1.36
CA ALA A 26 -20.60 6.07 -2.23
C ALA A 26 -21.12 4.63 -2.42
N VAL A 27 -20.25 3.62 -2.45
CA VAL A 27 -20.64 2.21 -2.60
C VAL A 27 -20.95 1.51 -1.28
N ARG A 28 -20.77 2.19 -0.16
CA ARG A 28 -20.98 1.64 1.17
C ARG A 28 -22.47 1.52 1.45
N LYS A 29 -22.93 0.32 1.77
CA LYS A 29 -24.36 0.04 2.01
C LYS A 29 -24.81 0.23 3.48
N ASN A 30 -23.90 0.25 4.44
CA ASN A 30 -24.23 0.19 5.87
C ASN A 30 -23.36 1.15 6.71
N ASP A 31 -23.86 1.55 7.88
CA ASP A 31 -23.24 2.46 8.87
C ASP A 31 -22.00 1.93 9.62
N CYS A 32 -21.30 0.97 9.03
CA CYS A 32 -20.02 0.53 9.57
C CYS A 32 -19.06 1.73 9.70
N LEU A 33 -18.02 1.64 10.53
CA LEU A 33 -16.99 2.69 10.62
C LEU A 33 -15.75 2.39 9.77
N CYS A 34 -15.58 1.14 9.31
CA CYS A 34 -14.40 0.73 8.54
C CYS A 34 -14.40 1.32 7.13
N VAL A 35 -13.31 1.99 6.71
CA VAL A 35 -13.17 2.50 5.31
C VAL A 35 -13.24 1.37 4.28
N PHE A 36 -12.57 0.25 4.59
CA PHE A 36 -12.69 -0.99 3.82
C PHE A 36 -13.53 -1.98 4.61
N SER A 37 -14.72 -2.29 4.10
CA SER A 37 -15.62 -3.26 4.70
C SER A 37 -15.84 -4.44 3.77
N ASN A 38 -16.19 -5.59 4.35
CA ASN A 38 -16.65 -6.73 3.57
C ASN A 38 -18.16 -6.61 3.26
N ARG A 39 -18.72 -7.58 2.52
CA ARG A 39 -20.14 -7.59 2.12
C ARG A 39 -21.15 -7.56 3.28
N TYR A 40 -20.72 -7.88 4.50
CA TYR A 40 -21.52 -7.85 5.72
C TYR A 40 -21.31 -6.57 6.53
N ALA A 41 -20.63 -5.58 5.95
CA ALA A 41 -20.25 -4.33 6.61
C ALA A 41 -19.47 -4.52 7.91
N THR A 42 -18.62 -5.53 7.97
CA THR A 42 -17.64 -5.69 9.04
C THR A 42 -16.23 -5.47 8.50
N HIS A 43 -15.24 -5.45 9.42
CA HIS A 43 -13.83 -5.26 9.07
C HIS A 43 -13.41 -6.21 7.93
N TYR A 44 -12.58 -5.71 7.02
CA TYR A 44 -12.06 -6.53 5.92
C TYR A 44 -10.85 -7.35 6.41
N PRO A 45 -10.92 -8.69 6.49
CA PRO A 45 -9.86 -9.47 7.11
C PRO A 45 -8.58 -9.53 6.26
N PRO A 46 -7.37 -9.49 6.87
CA PRO A 46 -6.11 -9.60 6.14
C PRO A 46 -5.99 -10.88 5.30
N ALA A 47 -6.47 -12.01 5.81
CA ALA A 47 -6.47 -13.28 5.09
C ALA A 47 -7.29 -13.19 3.79
N ARG A 48 -8.45 -12.52 3.85
CA ARG A 48 -9.30 -12.29 2.69
C ARG A 48 -8.61 -11.40 1.66
N PHE A 49 -7.94 -10.34 2.11
CA PHE A 49 -7.14 -9.49 1.24
C PHE A 49 -6.06 -10.28 0.50
N LYS A 50 -5.32 -11.13 1.21
CA LYS A 50 -4.28 -11.98 0.60
C LYS A 50 -4.86 -12.91 -0.48
N THR A 51 -6.02 -13.52 -0.22
CA THR A 51 -6.70 -14.39 -1.18
C THR A 51 -7.13 -13.63 -2.43
N GLU A 52 -7.80 -12.49 -2.27
CA GLU A 52 -8.24 -11.66 -3.41
C GLU A 52 -7.05 -11.09 -4.20
N TRP A 53 -5.98 -10.69 -3.52
CA TRP A 53 -4.73 -10.28 -4.17
C TRP A 53 -4.17 -11.38 -5.08
N SER A 54 -4.15 -12.63 -4.59
CA SER A 54 -3.67 -13.76 -5.40
C SER A 54 -4.51 -13.97 -6.65
N LYS A 55 -5.85 -13.87 -6.55
CA LYS A 55 -6.75 -13.96 -7.70
C LYS A 55 -6.49 -12.83 -8.71
N LEU A 56 -6.33 -11.60 -8.24
CA LEU A 56 -6.03 -10.43 -9.08
C LEU A 56 -4.69 -10.60 -9.82
N MET A 57 -3.65 -11.09 -9.15
CA MET A 57 -2.35 -11.36 -9.79
C MET A 57 -2.46 -12.41 -10.89
N SER A 58 -3.22 -13.49 -10.65
CA SER A 58 -3.45 -14.51 -11.69
C SER A 58 -4.17 -13.93 -12.90
N LYS A 59 -5.26 -13.17 -12.68
CA LYS A 59 -6.03 -12.53 -13.76
C LYS A 59 -5.20 -11.48 -14.52
N ALA A 60 -4.36 -10.72 -13.82
CA ALA A 60 -3.50 -9.71 -14.45
C ALA A 60 -2.40 -10.34 -15.33
N LEU A 61 -1.86 -11.50 -14.94
CA LEU A 61 -0.93 -12.28 -15.76
C LEU A 61 -1.61 -12.83 -17.01
N GLU A 62 -2.79 -13.43 -16.85
CA GLU A 62 -3.60 -13.96 -17.94
C GLU A 62 -3.90 -12.88 -18.99
N LEU A 63 -4.33 -11.70 -18.53
CA LEU A 63 -4.58 -10.52 -19.36
C LEU A 63 -3.30 -9.81 -19.84
N LYS A 64 -2.11 -10.34 -19.53
CA LYS A 64 -0.80 -9.77 -19.87
C LYS A 64 -0.62 -8.31 -19.44
N LYS A 65 -1.32 -7.87 -18.38
CA LYS A 65 -1.19 -6.52 -17.81
C LYS A 65 0.04 -6.37 -16.92
N ILE A 66 0.58 -7.49 -16.45
CA ILE A 66 1.83 -7.57 -15.70
C ILE A 66 2.69 -8.70 -16.27
N ALA A 67 4.01 -8.53 -16.23
CA ALA A 67 4.95 -9.56 -16.68
C ALA A 67 5.26 -10.61 -15.61
N ARG A 68 5.13 -10.24 -14.33
CA ARG A 68 5.37 -11.13 -13.18
C ARG A 68 4.49 -10.75 -12.00
N ARG A 69 4.26 -11.71 -11.10
CA ARG A 69 3.56 -11.47 -9.84
C ARG A 69 4.39 -10.57 -8.94
N PHE A 70 3.69 -9.82 -8.09
CA PHE A 70 4.25 -9.13 -6.94
C PHE A 70 3.27 -9.23 -5.76
N THR A 71 3.75 -8.94 -4.58
CA THR A 71 3.00 -8.98 -3.33
C THR A 71 2.50 -7.58 -2.97
N PHE A 72 1.49 -7.50 -2.10
CA PHE A 72 1.02 -6.22 -1.58
C PHE A 72 2.09 -5.47 -0.76
N ARG A 73 3.11 -6.17 -0.23
CA ARG A 73 4.26 -5.52 0.44
C ARG A 73 5.09 -4.72 -0.55
N ASP A 74 5.14 -5.17 -1.80
CA ASP A 74 5.86 -4.47 -2.87
C ASP A 74 5.19 -3.13 -3.22
N LEU A 75 3.89 -2.96 -2.95
CA LEU A 75 3.23 -1.65 -3.06
C LEU A 75 3.81 -0.64 -2.06
N ARG A 76 4.05 -1.07 -0.82
CA ARG A 76 4.67 -0.23 0.21
C ARG A 76 6.12 0.08 -0.15
N ALA A 77 6.84 -0.88 -0.73
CA ALA A 77 8.19 -0.66 -1.25
C ALA A 77 8.22 0.35 -2.39
N TYR A 78 7.32 0.20 -3.35
CA TYR A 78 7.17 1.15 -4.44
C TYR A 78 6.87 2.57 -3.94
N TYR A 79 5.97 2.71 -2.96
CA TYR A 79 5.68 4.00 -2.33
C TYR A 79 6.93 4.63 -1.70
N ALA A 80 7.67 3.87 -0.89
CA ALA A 80 8.89 4.38 -0.23
C ALA A 80 9.95 4.84 -1.24
N THR A 81 10.15 4.07 -2.33
CA THR A 81 11.06 4.45 -3.42
C THR A 81 10.60 5.71 -4.15
N ARG A 82 9.30 5.83 -4.44
CA ARG A 82 8.71 7.03 -5.07
C ARG A 82 8.85 8.26 -4.19
N HIS A 83 8.50 8.14 -2.92
CA HIS A 83 8.64 9.21 -1.93
C HIS A 83 10.09 9.69 -1.80
N LYS A 84 11.08 8.78 -1.73
CA LYS A 84 12.51 9.16 -1.73
C LYS A 84 12.91 9.90 -2.99
N THR A 85 12.38 9.52 -4.15
CA THR A 85 12.66 10.19 -5.43
C THR A 85 12.05 11.58 -5.48
N GLU A 86 10.82 11.74 -4.98
CA GLU A 86 10.05 12.99 -5.07
C GLU A 86 10.38 13.99 -3.96
N ARG A 87 10.69 13.51 -2.75
CA ARG A 87 10.92 14.33 -1.55
C ARG A 87 12.34 14.25 -0.99
N GLY A 88 13.23 13.50 -1.64
CA GLY A 88 14.65 13.38 -1.27
C GLY A 88 14.96 12.47 -0.07
N ALA A 89 13.95 12.03 0.68
CA ALA A 89 14.11 11.19 1.87
C ALA A 89 13.13 10.01 1.89
N LEU A 90 13.52 8.91 2.55
CA LEU A 90 12.60 7.81 2.83
C LEU A 90 11.49 8.31 3.78
N PRO A 91 10.23 7.88 3.57
CA PRO A 91 9.17 8.17 4.51
C PRO A 91 9.45 7.46 5.84
N ASP A 92 9.12 8.11 6.95
CA ASP A 92 9.20 7.49 8.27
C ASP A 92 8.08 6.46 8.41
N LEU A 93 8.38 5.22 8.03
CA LEU A 93 7.42 4.13 7.91
C LEU A 93 7.55 3.09 9.02
N HIS A 94 8.64 3.11 9.78
CA HIS A 94 8.95 2.07 10.75
C HIS A 94 9.55 2.68 12.01
N ALA A 95 9.10 2.19 13.16
CA ALA A 95 9.74 2.47 14.46
C ALA A 95 11.24 2.13 14.51
N ASN A 96 11.76 1.33 13.57
CA ASN A 96 13.19 1.11 13.38
C ASN A 96 13.61 1.53 11.95
N PRO A 97 14.33 2.66 11.80
CA PRO A 97 14.83 3.16 10.52
C PRO A 97 15.70 2.15 9.74
N ALA A 98 16.40 1.25 10.43
CA ALA A 98 17.25 0.22 9.80
C ALA A 98 16.42 -0.82 9.01
N THR A 99 15.15 -1.03 9.39
CA THR A 99 14.25 -1.93 8.65
C THR A 99 13.76 -1.27 7.36
N THR A 100 13.48 0.03 7.40
CA THR A 100 13.13 0.87 6.24
C THR A 100 14.27 0.89 5.22
N ALA A 101 15.51 1.15 5.67
CA ALA A 101 16.68 1.16 4.81
C ALA A 101 16.92 -0.22 4.16
N ARG A 102 16.91 -1.31 4.95
CA ARG A 102 17.16 -2.67 4.42
C ARG A 102 16.14 -3.11 3.37
N VAL A 103 14.86 -2.76 3.54
CA VAL A 103 13.78 -3.21 2.64
C VAL A 103 13.70 -2.33 1.38
N TYR A 104 14.07 -1.03 1.46
CA TYR A 104 13.86 -0.09 0.36
C TYR A 104 15.14 0.33 -0.40
N ASP A 105 16.32 0.33 0.23
CA ASP A 105 17.59 0.62 -0.48
C ASP A 105 17.97 -0.46 -1.50
N GLN A 106 17.30 -1.63 -1.50
CA GLN A 106 17.46 -2.67 -2.51
C GLN A 106 16.84 -2.32 -3.88
N THR A 107 16.08 -1.22 -3.99
CA THR A 107 15.54 -0.75 -5.28
C THR A 107 16.59 0.04 -6.07
N ARG A 108 17.54 -0.66 -6.71
CA ARG A 108 18.46 -0.04 -7.68
C ARG A 108 17.68 0.41 -8.92
N ILE A 109 17.38 1.71 -9.01
CA ILE A 109 16.79 2.31 -10.22
C ILE A 109 17.88 2.40 -11.29
N ILE A 110 17.89 1.46 -12.24
CA ILE A 110 18.76 1.54 -13.42
C ILE A 110 18.03 2.39 -14.47
N LYS A 111 18.41 3.65 -14.62
CA LYS A 111 18.01 4.45 -15.79
C LYS A 111 18.75 3.92 -17.01
N ARG A 112 18.05 3.21 -17.91
CA ARG A 112 18.57 2.90 -19.25
C ARG A 112 18.13 4.02 -20.19
N LYS A 113 19.10 4.69 -20.83
CA LYS A 113 18.80 5.53 -22.00
C LYS A 113 18.52 4.59 -23.18
N GLY A 114 17.45 4.84 -23.92
CA GLY A 114 17.24 4.20 -25.22
C GLY A 114 18.33 4.65 -26.19
N VAL A 115 18.76 3.75 -27.06
CA VAL A 115 19.59 4.06 -28.23
C VAL A 115 18.76 4.88 -29.20
#